data_AF-S4PKG4-F1
#
_entry.id   AF-S4PKG4-F1
#
_cell.length_a   1.000
_cell.length_b   1.000
_cell.length_c   1.000
_cell.angle_alpha   90.00
_cell.angle_beta   90.00
_cell.angle_gamma   90.00
#
_symmetry.space_group_name_H-M   'P 1'
#
loop_
_entity.id
_entity.type
_entity.pdbx_description
1 polymer ?
#
loop_
_entity_poly.entity_id
_entity_poly.type
_entity_poly.pdbx_seq_one_letter_code
_entity_poly.pdbx_strand_id
1 'polypeptide(L)'
;MNGVPEELPEAYRVGEWLTAVSPRKAPYHPQMGDHCLYFRLGHQRYFEAVAEKDVYKINARDKPWELLQLYECEAVQVVGIKYVIKPPRVACLRMARARDG
;
A
#
# COMPACT_ATOMS: atom_id res chain seq x y z
N MET A 1 -21.44 -19.90 32.18
CA MET A 1 -21.50 -19.46 30.77
C MET A 1 -20.07 -19.15 30.35
N ASN A 2 -19.39 -20.10 29.72
CA ASN A 2 -18.01 -19.91 29.25
C ASN A 2 -18.08 -19.65 27.75
N GLY A 3 -18.31 -18.39 27.37
CA GLY A 3 -18.23 -17.98 25.97
C GLY A 3 -16.77 -17.94 25.56
N VAL A 4 -16.36 -18.88 24.71
CA VAL A 4 -15.10 -18.73 23.95
C VAL A 4 -15.21 -17.40 23.19
N PRO A 5 -14.24 -16.48 23.29
CA PRO A 5 -14.30 -15.24 22.52
C PRO A 5 -14.44 -15.60 21.04
N GLU A 6 -15.46 -15.06 20.39
CA GLU A 6 -15.68 -15.26 18.96
C GLU A 6 -14.42 -14.80 18.20
N GLU A 7 -13.74 -15.72 17.51
CA GLU A 7 -12.54 -15.39 16.77
C GLU A 7 -12.86 -14.38 15.66
N LEU A 8 -12.01 -13.35 15.52
CA LEU A 8 -12.16 -12.34 14.47
C LEU A 8 -12.20 -13.03 13.08
N PRO A 9 -13.20 -12.73 12.22
CA PRO A 9 -13.31 -13.35 10.90
C PRO A 9 -12.05 -13.13 10.06
N GLU A 10 -11.68 -14.10 9.22
CA GLU A 10 -10.41 -14.13 8.51
C GLU A 10 -10.12 -12.85 7.69
N ALA A 11 -11.14 -12.32 7.01
CA ALA A 11 -11.04 -11.07 6.25
C ALA A 11 -10.61 -9.85 7.08
N TYR A 12 -10.83 -9.89 8.41
CA TYR A 12 -10.45 -8.83 9.34
C TYR A 12 -9.15 -9.15 10.07
N ARG A 13 -8.60 -10.36 9.97
CA ARG A 13 -7.33 -10.71 10.60
C ARG A 13 -6.19 -9.88 10.01
N VAL A 14 -5.22 -9.58 10.85
CA VAL A 14 -4.04 -8.83 10.43
C VAL A 14 -3.14 -9.78 9.64
N GLY A 15 -2.68 -9.38 8.46
CA GLY A 15 -1.69 -10.18 7.73
C GLY A 15 -0.38 -10.28 8.50
N GLU A 16 0.32 -11.41 8.39
CA GLU A 16 1.58 -11.68 9.12
C GLU A 16 2.65 -10.60 8.92
N TRP A 17 2.62 -9.89 7.78
CA TRP A 17 3.54 -8.81 7.49
C TRP A 17 3.43 -7.63 8.46
N LEU A 18 2.23 -7.37 9.01
CA LEU A 18 2.01 -6.27 9.95
C LEU A 18 2.34 -6.68 11.39
N THR A 19 2.22 -7.96 11.71
CA THR A 19 2.57 -8.51 13.03
C THR A 19 4.01 -9.03 13.09
N ALA A 20 4.79 -8.87 12.02
CA ALA A 20 6.16 -9.35 11.97
C ALA A 20 7.05 -8.55 12.95
N VAL A 21 7.67 -9.26 13.90
CA VAL A 21 8.62 -8.68 14.88
C VAL A 21 10.08 -8.82 14.45
N SER A 22 10.35 -9.57 13.40
CA SER A 22 11.70 -9.73 12.83
C SER A 22 11.89 -8.73 11.69
N PRO A 23 13.03 -8.01 11.62
CA PRO A 23 13.35 -7.17 10.48
C PRO A 23 13.36 -7.99 9.19
N ARG A 24 12.66 -7.52 8.16
CA ARG A 24 12.66 -8.15 6.83
C ARG A 24 12.93 -7.09 5.78
N LYS A 25 13.70 -7.46 4.74
CA LYS A 25 13.89 -6.60 3.55
C LYS A 25 12.60 -6.47 2.73
N ALA A 26 11.72 -7.48 2.81
CA ALA A 26 10.43 -7.51 2.14
C ALA A 26 9.40 -8.32 2.98
N PRO A 27 8.11 -7.95 2.93
CA PRO A 27 7.58 -6.78 2.25
C PRO A 27 8.01 -5.48 2.93
N TYR A 28 8.17 -4.42 2.15
CA TYR A 28 8.52 -3.10 2.63
C TYR A 28 7.42 -2.56 3.56
N HIS A 29 7.81 -2.07 4.75
CA HIS A 29 6.90 -1.40 5.68
C HIS A 29 7.17 0.12 5.65
N PRO A 30 6.29 0.92 5.03
CA PRO A 30 6.56 2.33 4.75
C PRO A 30 6.64 3.18 6.02
N GLN A 31 7.59 4.11 6.06
CA GLN A 31 7.75 5.14 7.09
C GLN A 31 7.66 6.54 6.51
N MET A 32 7.28 7.50 7.36
CA MET A 32 7.31 8.92 7.01
C MET A 32 8.76 9.36 6.75
N GLY A 33 8.99 10.05 5.62
CA GLY A 33 10.31 10.54 5.24
C GLY A 33 11.16 9.55 4.43
N ASP A 34 10.71 8.32 4.23
CA ASP A 34 11.44 7.32 3.42
C ASP A 34 11.66 7.84 1.99
N HIS A 35 12.90 7.74 1.53
CA HIS A 35 13.28 7.99 0.14
C HIS A 35 13.20 6.66 -0.64
N CYS A 36 12.42 6.65 -1.71
CA CYS A 36 12.14 5.45 -2.49
C CYS A 36 12.21 5.73 -3.99
N LEU A 37 12.29 4.65 -4.77
CA LEU A 37 12.03 4.69 -6.20
C LEU A 37 10.59 4.20 -6.45
N TYR A 38 9.78 5.05 -7.05
CA TYR A 38 8.44 4.71 -7.51
C TYR A 38 8.49 4.21 -8.95
N PHE A 39 8.07 2.96 -9.18
CA PHE A 39 7.97 2.38 -10.52
C PHE A 39 6.52 2.37 -11.00
N ARG A 40 6.22 3.17 -12.03
CA ARG A 40 4.89 3.22 -12.68
C ARG A 40 4.47 1.83 -13.18
N LEU A 41 5.43 1.12 -13.77
CA LEU A 41 5.46 -0.31 -14.09
C LEU A 41 4.66 -1.17 -13.10
N GLY A 42 5.25 -1.29 -11.91
CA GLY A 42 4.75 -2.20 -10.87
C GLY A 42 3.38 -1.80 -10.35
N HIS A 43 3.09 -0.51 -10.24
CA HIS A 43 1.79 -0.04 -9.76
C HIS A 43 0.65 -0.38 -10.74
N GLN A 44 0.88 -0.25 -12.05
CA GLN A 44 -0.09 -0.65 -13.07
C GLN A 44 -0.41 -2.15 -13.00
N ARG A 45 0.63 -3.00 -12.92
CA ARG A 45 0.48 -4.47 -12.78
C ARG A 45 -0.21 -4.88 -11.47
N TYR A 46 0.10 -4.18 -10.38
CA TYR A 46 -0.59 -4.40 -9.11
C TYR A 46 -2.10 -4.11 -9.24
N PHE A 47 -2.48 -3.02 -9.90
CA PHE A 47 -3.90 -2.69 -10.13
C PHE A 47 -4.60 -3.64 -11.10
N GLU A 48 -3.92 -4.14 -12.13
CA GLU A 48 -4.43 -5.22 -12.99
C GLU A 48 -4.80 -6.45 -12.15
N ALA A 49 -3.89 -6.90 -11.27
CA ALA A 49 -4.14 -8.05 -10.40
C ALA A 49 -5.23 -7.81 -9.35
N VAL A 50 -5.34 -6.59 -8.81
CA VAL A 50 -6.43 -6.20 -7.89
C VAL A 50 -7.77 -6.24 -8.59
N ALA A 51 -7.85 -5.75 -9.84
CA ALA A 51 -9.07 -5.77 -10.63
C ALA A 51 -9.47 -7.20 -11.05
N GLU A 52 -8.49 -8.02 -11.49
CA GLU A 52 -8.71 -9.42 -11.88
C GLU A 52 -9.27 -10.26 -10.72
N LYS A 53 -8.79 -10.00 -9.49
CA LYS A 53 -9.17 -10.75 -8.29
C LYS A 53 -10.32 -10.10 -7.49
N ASP A 54 -10.88 -8.99 -7.98
CA ASP A 54 -11.91 -8.20 -7.31
C ASP A 54 -11.60 -7.89 -5.82
N VAL A 55 -10.35 -7.50 -5.54
CA VAL A 55 -9.87 -7.35 -4.15
C VAL A 55 -10.43 -6.08 -3.50
N TYR A 56 -10.45 -4.97 -4.24
CA TYR A 56 -11.08 -3.71 -3.83
C TYR A 56 -11.33 -2.78 -5.02
N LYS A 57 -12.24 -1.81 -4.82
CA LYS A 57 -12.57 -0.81 -5.85
C LYS A 57 -11.41 0.18 -6.07
N ILE A 58 -10.87 0.18 -7.30
CA ILE A 58 -9.90 1.18 -7.77
C ILE A 58 -10.65 2.39 -8.35
N ASN A 59 -10.22 3.60 -7.99
CA ASN A 59 -10.77 4.85 -8.51
C ASN A 59 -9.74 5.56 -9.40
N ALA A 60 -10.20 6.46 -10.28
CA ALA A 60 -9.31 7.22 -11.17
C ALA A 60 -8.21 8.00 -10.40
N ARG A 61 -8.53 8.54 -9.21
CA ARG A 61 -7.55 9.22 -8.35
C ARG A 61 -6.42 8.32 -7.83
N ASP A 62 -6.63 7.01 -7.83
CA ASP A 62 -5.65 6.03 -7.36
C ASP A 62 -4.61 5.72 -8.46
N LYS A 63 -4.83 6.23 -9.69
CA LYS A 63 -3.97 6.05 -10.87
C LYS A 63 -3.22 7.35 -11.19
N PRO A 64 -2.10 7.66 -10.51
CA PRO A 64 -1.43 8.94 -10.66
C PRO A 64 -0.87 9.18 -12.08
N TRP A 65 -0.63 8.11 -12.86
CA TRP A 65 -0.19 8.22 -14.26
C TRP A 65 -1.27 8.71 -15.23
N GLU A 66 -2.55 8.73 -14.84
CA GLU A 66 -3.62 9.33 -15.63
C GLU A 66 -3.78 10.84 -15.33
N LEU A 67 -3.24 11.31 -14.21
CA LEU A 67 -3.43 12.67 -13.70
C LEU A 67 -2.16 13.53 -13.74
N LEU A 68 -0.98 12.90 -13.74
CA LEU A 68 0.33 13.54 -13.66
C LEU A 68 1.24 13.00 -14.75
N GLN A 69 2.10 13.85 -15.31
CA GLN A 69 3.19 13.40 -16.18
C GLN A 69 4.28 12.74 -15.34
N LEU A 70 4.34 11.42 -15.34
CA LEU A 70 5.31 10.62 -14.57
C LEU A 70 6.28 9.88 -15.50
N TYR A 71 7.55 9.85 -15.12
CA TYR A 71 8.53 8.92 -15.69
C TYR A 71 8.21 7.47 -15.26
N GLU A 72 8.85 6.50 -15.91
CA GLU A 72 8.68 5.08 -15.55
C GLU A 72 9.21 4.76 -14.16
N CYS A 73 10.28 5.46 -13.75
CA CYS A 73 10.90 5.42 -12.44
C CYS A 73 11.08 6.86 -11.92
N GLU A 74 10.64 7.12 -10.69
CA GLU A 74 10.66 8.44 -10.06
C GLU A 74 11.28 8.35 -8.67
N ALA A 75 12.24 9.23 -8.34
CA ALA A 75 12.72 9.38 -6.98
C ALA A 75 11.67 10.14 -6.16
N VAL A 76 11.24 9.54 -5.04
CA VAL A 76 10.15 10.07 -4.22
C VAL A 76 10.47 10.02 -2.74
N GLN A 77 9.77 10.85 -1.97
CA GLN A 77 9.74 10.80 -0.52
C GLN A 77 8.32 10.51 -0.03
N VAL A 78 8.17 9.65 0.98
CA VAL A 78 6.89 9.42 1.66
C VAL A 78 6.56 10.62 2.56
N VAL A 79 5.49 11.35 2.23
CA VAL A 79 5.03 12.56 2.94
C VAL A 79 3.65 12.39 3.59
N GLY A 80 3.11 11.18 3.58
CA GLY A 80 1.89 10.84 4.29
C GLY A 80 1.60 9.35 4.19
N ILE A 81 1.06 8.79 5.28
CA ILE A 81 0.61 7.40 5.32
C ILE A 81 -0.81 7.40 5.92
N LYS A 82 -1.74 6.75 5.23
CA LYS A 82 -3.09 6.52 5.72
C LYS A 82 -3.39 5.02 5.70
N TYR A 83 -3.68 4.46 6.86
CA TYR A 83 -4.12 3.08 6.99
C TYR A 83 -5.65 3.00 6.84
N VAL A 84 -6.11 2.19 5.88
CA VAL A 84 -7.53 1.90 5.72
C VAL A 84 -7.82 0.57 6.41
N ILE A 85 -8.50 0.66 7.55
CA ILE A 85 -8.86 -0.50 8.38
C ILE A 85 -10.22 -1.07 7.92
N LYS A 86 -10.24 -1.59 6.69
CA LYS A 86 -11.35 -2.39 6.13
C LYS A 86 -10.74 -3.57 5.38
N PRO A 87 -11.41 -4.70 5.19
CA PRO A 87 -10.92 -5.75 4.28
C PRO A 87 -10.94 -5.24 2.82
N PRO A 88 -9.84 -5.36 2.05
CA PRO A 88 -8.47 -5.66 2.48
C PRO A 88 -7.80 -4.44 3.14
N ARG A 89 -7.01 -4.66 4.20
CA ARG A 89 -6.29 -3.57 4.87
C ARG A 89 -5.20 -3.04 3.95
N VAL A 90 -5.23 -1.75 3.65
CA VAL A 90 -4.26 -1.10 2.76
C VAL A 90 -3.54 0.05 3.46
N ALA A 91 -2.26 0.23 3.13
CA ALA A 91 -1.48 1.41 3.48
C ALA A 91 -1.44 2.33 2.25
N CYS A 92 -2.21 3.42 2.30
CA CYS A 92 -2.20 4.43 1.24
C CYS A 92 -1.05 5.41 1.49
N LEU A 93 -0.15 5.52 0.52
CA LEU A 93 1.00 6.43 0.60
C LEU A 93 0.72 7.71 -0.17
N ARG A 94 1.05 8.84 0.44
CA ARG A 94 1.20 10.12 -0.25
C ARG A 94 2.68 10.36 -0.43
N MET A 95 3.09 10.60 -1.66
CA MET A 95 4.49 10.76 -2.04
C MET A 95 4.69 12.11 -2.71
N ALA A 96 5.85 12.72 -2.47
CA ALA A 96 6.31 13.89 -3.20
C ALA A 96 7.50 13.47 -4.05
N ARG A 97 7.67 14.05 -5.25
CA ARG A 97 8.93 13.91 -5.99
C ARG A 97 10.04 14.48 -5.15
N ALA A 98 11.15 13.75 -5.05
CA ALA A 98 12.38 14.34 -4.54
C ALA A 98 12.70 15.54 -5.45
N ARG A 99 12.90 16.72 -4.86
CA ARG A 99 13.49 17.83 -5.62
C ARG A 99 14.96 17.49 -5.79
N ASP A 100 15.48 17.66 -7.00
CA ASP A 100 16.93 17.78 -7.17
C ASP A 100 17.36 18.95 -6.29
N GLY A 101 18.23 18.67 -5.31
CA GLY A 101 18.72 19.66 -4.35
C GLY A 101 19.56 20.74 -4.99
#